data_AF-A0A916UYA1-F1
#
_entry.id   AF-A0A916UYA1-F1
#
_cell.length_a   1.000
_cell.length_b   1.000
_cell.length_c   1.000
_cell.angle_alpha   90.00
_cell.angle_beta   90.00
_cell.angle_gamma   90.00
#
_symmetry.space_group_name_H-M   'P 1'
#
loop_
_entity.id
_entity.type
_entity.pdbx_description
1 polymer ?
#
loop_
_entity_poly.entity_id
_entity_poly.type
_entity_poly.pdbx_seq_one_letter_code
_entity_poly.pdbx_strand_id
1 'polypeptide(L)'
;MEQAQHLLEAVTYAEDPYSCATGADALVIVTEWDAFRALDLAELKRVMKAPVIVDLRNIYPSDEIAEAGFSYWSVGRSDDAHGQQAGLTVVPMRPLQKAS
;
A
#
# COMPACT_ATOMS: atom_id res chain seq x y z
N MET A 1 -2.28 -19.91 -10.98
CA MET A 1 -3.24 -19.36 -10.00
C MET A 1 -4.40 -20.31 -9.66
N GLU A 2 -4.43 -21.57 -10.14
CA GLU A 2 -5.60 -22.46 -10.00
C GLU A 2 -5.74 -23.15 -8.62
N GLN A 3 -4.64 -23.37 -7.88
CA GLN A 3 -4.66 -24.20 -6.66
C GLN A 3 -4.97 -23.44 -5.35
N ALA A 4 -4.92 -22.11 -5.36
CA ALA A 4 -5.14 -21.28 -4.17
C ALA A 4 -6.54 -20.65 -4.08
N GLN A 5 -7.31 -20.68 -5.17
CA GLN A 5 -8.62 -20.00 -5.25
C GLN A 5 -9.69 -20.61 -4.33
N HIS A 6 -9.54 -21.88 -3.93
CA HIS A 6 -10.52 -22.55 -3.07
C HIS A 6 -10.34 -22.29 -1.57
N LEU A 7 -9.25 -21.60 -1.16
CA LEU A 7 -8.98 -21.31 0.25
C LEU A 7 -9.46 -19.92 0.69
N LEU A 8 -9.69 -19.01 -0.27
CA LEU A 8 -10.10 -17.62 -0.01
C LEU A 8 -11.27 -17.27 -0.93
N GLU A 9 -12.47 -17.67 -0.53
CA GLU A 9 -13.68 -17.49 -1.35
C GLU A 9 -14.17 -16.03 -1.41
N ALA A 10 -13.69 -15.17 -0.49
CA ALA A 10 -14.11 -13.78 -0.36
C ALA A 10 -13.09 -12.77 -0.91
N VAL A 11 -12.23 -13.17 -1.84
CA VAL A 11 -11.26 -12.26 -2.49
C VAL A 11 -11.47 -12.23 -4.00
N THR A 12 -11.37 -11.04 -4.57
CA THR A 12 -11.32 -10.85 -6.01
C THR A 12 -9.87 -10.98 -6.46
N TYR A 13 -9.60 -11.94 -7.33
CA TYR A 13 -8.29 -12.06 -7.97
C TYR A 13 -8.24 -11.15 -9.18
N ALA A 14 -7.13 -10.44 -9.33
CA ALA A 14 -6.82 -9.61 -10.48
C ALA A 14 -5.75 -10.28 -11.34
N GLU A 15 -5.77 -10.04 -12.65
CA GLU A 15 -4.81 -10.62 -13.59
C GLU A 15 -3.45 -9.90 -13.55
N ASP A 16 -3.44 -8.64 -13.10
CA ASP A 16 -2.26 -7.80 -13.02
C ASP A 16 -2.33 -6.80 -11.83
N PRO A 17 -1.22 -6.16 -11.45
CA PRO A 17 -1.18 -5.24 -10.32
C PRO A 17 -2.04 -3.97 -10.50
N TYR A 18 -2.21 -3.48 -11.73
CA TYR A 18 -2.94 -2.25 -12.01
C TYR A 18 -4.45 -2.48 -12.00
N SER A 19 -4.91 -3.62 -12.52
CA SER A 19 -6.31 -4.03 -12.37
C SER A 19 -6.67 -4.26 -10.89
N CYS A 20 -5.74 -4.82 -10.09
CA CYS A 20 -5.89 -4.92 -8.63
C CYS A 20 -6.05 -3.55 -7.95
N ALA A 21 -5.28 -2.55 -8.39
CA ALA A 21 -5.28 -1.22 -7.80
C ALA A 21 -6.44 -0.32 -8.27
N THR A 22 -7.16 -0.70 -9.33
CA THR A 22 -8.20 0.14 -9.93
C THR A 22 -9.36 0.38 -8.94
N GLY A 23 -9.62 1.65 -8.63
CA GLY A 23 -10.64 2.08 -7.68
C GLY A 23 -10.31 1.80 -6.21
N ALA A 24 -9.12 1.28 -5.91
CA ALA A 24 -8.72 0.95 -4.55
C ALA A 24 -8.47 2.22 -3.72
N ASP A 25 -8.86 2.19 -2.45
CA ASP A 25 -8.54 3.24 -1.47
C ASP A 25 -7.10 3.10 -0.93
N ALA A 26 -6.50 1.91 -1.02
CA ALA A 26 -5.12 1.63 -0.61
C ALA A 26 -4.55 0.41 -1.36
N LEU A 27 -3.24 0.42 -1.59
CA LEU A 27 -2.47 -0.71 -2.12
C LEU A 27 -1.57 -1.27 -1.02
N VAL A 28 -1.63 -2.57 -0.78
CA VAL A 28 -0.82 -3.25 0.26
C VAL A 28 0.15 -4.24 -0.38
N ILE A 29 1.44 -4.06 -0.13
CA ILE A 29 2.51 -4.93 -0.64
C ILE A 29 2.87 -5.94 0.45
N VAL A 30 2.50 -7.20 0.24
CA VAL A 30 2.72 -8.30 1.20
C VAL A 30 3.88 -9.22 0.82
N THR A 31 4.33 -9.16 -0.43
CA THR A 31 5.41 -9.99 -1.00
C THR A 31 6.36 -9.15 -1.83
N GLU A 32 7.64 -9.48 -1.83
CA GLU A 32 8.75 -8.68 -2.36
C GLU A 32 9.12 -8.99 -3.83
N TRP A 33 8.16 -9.45 -4.64
CA TRP A 33 8.43 -9.91 -6.00
C TRP A 33 8.91 -8.75 -6.89
N ASP A 34 9.85 -9.02 -7.80
CA ASP A 34 10.46 -8.01 -8.66
C ASP A 34 9.44 -7.27 -9.53
N ALA A 35 8.33 -7.94 -9.89
CA ALA A 35 7.21 -7.32 -10.59
C ALA A 35 6.62 -6.11 -9.86
N PHE A 36 6.73 -6.07 -8.52
CA PHE A 36 6.26 -4.94 -7.71
C PHE A 36 7.31 -3.85 -7.53
N ARG A 37 8.60 -4.12 -7.79
CA ARG A 37 9.66 -3.11 -7.66
C ARG A 37 9.67 -2.12 -8.82
N ALA A 38 9.11 -2.52 -9.97
CA ALA A 38 9.13 -1.76 -11.21
C ALA A 38 7.74 -1.22 -11.63
N LEU A 39 6.81 -1.08 -10.68
CA LEU A 39 5.49 -0.51 -10.99
C LEU A 39 5.60 0.96 -11.37
N ASP A 40 4.80 1.36 -12.36
CA ASP A 40 4.62 2.75 -12.73
C ASP A 40 3.71 3.43 -11.69
N LEU A 41 4.33 4.23 -10.81
CA LEU A 41 3.64 4.95 -9.75
C LEU A 41 2.67 6.01 -10.31
N ALA A 42 2.94 6.58 -11.48
CA ALA A 42 2.04 7.56 -12.10
C ALA A 42 0.76 6.87 -12.59
N GLU A 43 0.89 5.69 -13.19
CA GLU A 43 -0.25 4.88 -13.61
C GLU A 43 -1.07 4.39 -12.40
N LEU A 44 -0.41 3.91 -11.35
CA LEU A 44 -1.08 3.53 -10.10
C LEU A 44 -1.92 4.69 -9.54
N LYS A 45 -1.35 5.89 -9.49
CA LYS A 45 -2.03 7.08 -8.99
C LYS A 45 -3.27 7.43 -9.82
N ARG A 46 -3.24 7.16 -11.13
CA ARG A 46 -4.35 7.41 -12.06
C ARG A 46 -5.52 6.44 -11.84
N VAL A 47 -5.23 5.17 -11.55
CA VAL A 47 -6.26 4.13 -11.42
C VAL A 47 -6.82 4.00 -10.01
N MET A 48 -6.05 4.36 -8.99
CA MET A 48 -6.47 4.30 -7.59
C MET A 48 -7.45 5.43 -7.23
N LYS A 49 -8.37 5.14 -6.30
CA LYS A 49 -9.29 6.14 -5.76
C LYS A 49 -8.59 7.08 -4.77
N ALA A 50 -7.67 6.54 -3.98
CA ALA A 50 -6.79 7.32 -3.11
C ALA A 50 -5.36 6.77 -3.22
N PRO A 51 -4.34 7.63 -3.35
CA PRO A 51 -2.95 7.20 -3.53
C PRO A 51 -2.32 6.87 -2.17
N VAL A 52 -2.73 5.75 -1.59
CA VAL A 52 -2.20 5.22 -0.32
C VAL A 52 -1.47 3.91 -0.59
N ILE A 53 -0.19 3.84 -0.19
CA ILE A 53 0.62 2.61 -0.27
C ILE A 53 1.03 2.18 1.14
N VAL A 54 0.81 0.90 1.45
CA VAL A 54 1.31 0.23 2.65
C VAL A 54 2.28 -0.85 2.21
N ASP A 55 3.57 -0.66 2.49
CA ASP A 55 4.63 -1.59 2.13
C ASP A 55 5.12 -2.36 3.36
N LEU A 56 4.73 -3.64 3.44
CA LEU A 56 5.15 -4.52 4.53
C LEU A 56 6.50 -5.18 4.28
N ARG A 57 7.08 -4.97 3.09
CA ARG A 57 8.34 -5.58 2.65
C ARG A 57 9.45 -4.56 2.42
N ASN A 58 9.15 -3.27 2.56
CA ASN A 58 10.08 -2.16 2.45
C ASN A 58 10.85 -2.15 1.11
N ILE A 59 10.17 -2.51 0.02
CA ILE A 59 10.74 -2.59 -1.33
C ILE A 59 10.99 -1.22 -1.95
N TYR A 60 10.27 -0.18 -1.51
CA TYR A 60 10.45 1.19 -1.97
C TYR A 60 11.17 2.10 -0.96
N PRO A 61 12.02 3.03 -1.43
CA PRO A 61 12.45 4.19 -0.65
C PRO A 61 11.26 5.10 -0.32
N SER A 62 11.23 5.65 0.90
CA SER A 62 10.10 6.46 1.37
C SER A 62 9.94 7.76 0.60
N ASP A 63 11.06 8.42 0.34
CA ASP A 63 11.17 9.66 -0.40
C ASP A 63 10.66 9.53 -1.83
N GLU A 64 11.03 8.47 -2.56
CA GLU A 64 10.56 8.23 -3.93
C GLU A 64 9.02 8.11 -4.01
N ILE A 65 8.40 7.39 -3.06
CA ILE A 65 6.94 7.23 -3.01
C ILE A 65 6.24 8.54 -2.61
N ALA A 66 6.83 9.28 -1.68
CA ALA A 66 6.33 10.58 -1.26
C ALA A 66 6.40 11.61 -2.40
N GLU A 67 7.49 11.63 -3.17
CA GLU A 67 7.67 12.50 -4.34
C GLU A 67 6.69 12.16 -5.46
N ALA A 68 6.37 10.86 -5.64
CA ALA A 68 5.26 10.43 -6.52
C ALA A 68 3.87 10.88 -6.02
N GLY A 69 3.80 11.41 -4.79
CA GLY A 69 2.62 12.00 -4.18
C GLY A 69 1.65 10.99 -3.60
N PHE A 70 2.17 9.87 -3.11
CA PHE A 70 1.44 8.88 -2.32
C PHE A 70 1.62 9.15 -0.83
N SER A 71 0.60 8.80 -0.05
CA SER A 71 0.79 8.59 1.39
C SER A 71 1.39 7.20 1.60
N TYR A 72 2.50 7.13 2.34
CA TYR A 72 3.29 5.91 2.46
C TYR A 72 3.38 5.45 3.92
N TRP A 73 3.19 4.15 4.11
CA TRP A 73 3.41 3.47 5.38
C TRP A 73 4.32 2.27 5.15
N SER A 74 5.34 2.14 5.99
CA SER A 74 6.32 1.06 5.93
C SER A 74 6.60 0.52 7.32
N VAL A 75 7.22 -0.67 7.40
CA VAL A 75 7.44 -1.34 8.69
C VAL A 75 8.83 -1.02 9.22
N GLY A 76 8.90 -0.49 10.44
CA GLY A 76 10.18 -0.29 11.15
C GLY A 76 11.01 0.88 10.66
N ARG A 77 10.42 1.80 9.89
CA ARG A 77 11.02 3.05 9.44
C ARG A 77 10.29 4.22 10.10
N SER A 78 11.02 5.29 10.40
CA SER A 78 10.48 6.50 11.07
C SER A 78 10.34 7.68 10.11
N ASP A 79 10.83 7.52 8.89
CA ASP A 79 10.92 8.50 7.82
C ASP A 79 9.87 8.27 6.73
N ASP A 80 8.86 7.44 6.98
CA ASP A 80 7.75 7.25 6.06
C ASP A 80 6.81 8.45 6.00
N ALA A 81 6.36 8.77 4.78
CA ALA A 81 5.51 9.92 4.50
C ALA A 81 4.05 9.66 4.91
N HIS A 82 3.83 9.56 6.22
CA HIS A 82 2.51 9.41 6.81
C HIS A 82 1.64 10.63 6.49
N GLY A 83 0.64 10.46 5.61
CA GLY A 83 -0.45 11.42 5.44
C GLY A 83 -0.04 12.77 4.84
N GLN A 84 0.93 12.83 3.92
CA GLN A 84 1.17 14.01 3.09
C GLN A 84 0.11 14.14 1.98
N GLN A 85 -1.18 14.10 2.33
CA GLN A 85 -2.27 14.55 1.47
C GLN A 85 -3.29 15.33 2.28
N ALA A 86 -3.68 16.50 1.75
CA ALA A 86 -4.69 17.36 2.34
C ALA A 86 -6.04 16.61 2.43
N GLY A 87 -6.42 16.16 3.63
CA GLY A 87 -7.73 15.57 3.92
C GLY A 87 -7.73 14.20 4.58
N LEU A 88 -6.60 13.49 4.65
CA LEU A 88 -6.50 12.23 5.39
C LEU A 88 -5.96 12.49 6.80
N THR A 89 -6.83 12.38 7.81
CA THR A 89 -6.38 12.48 9.21
C THR A 89 -5.68 11.19 9.59
N VAL A 90 -4.36 11.22 9.75
CA VAL A 90 -3.63 10.14 10.44
C VAL A 90 -4.09 10.16 11.89
N VAL A 91 -4.90 9.18 12.29
CA VAL A 91 -5.25 8.99 13.69
C VAL A 91 -4.04 8.32 14.34
N PRO A 92 -3.30 8.99 15.24
CA PRO A 92 -2.17 8.37 15.91
C PRO A 92 -2.67 7.14 16.69
N MET A 93 -1.98 6.02 16.51
CA MET A 93 -2.28 4.80 17.25
C MET A 93 -2.16 5.12 18.75
N ARG A 94 -3.27 5.01 19.50
CA ARG A 94 -3.25 5.28 20.94
C ARG A 94 -2.24 4.34 21.60
N PRO A 95 -1.37 4.83 22.50
CA PRO A 95 -0.46 3.96 23.24
C PRO A 95 -1.28 2.86 23.91
N LEU A 96 -0.86 1.60 23.76
CA LEU A 96 -1.42 0.47 24.49
C LEU A 96 -1.29 0.79 25.98
N GLN A 97 -2.41 1.16 26.62
CA GLN A 97 -2.46 1.25 28.08
C GLN A 97 -2.18 -0.16 28.59
N LYS A 98 -1.06 -0.32 29.30
CA LYS A 98 -0.72 -1.60 29.93
C LYS A 98 -1.86 -1.98 30.87
N ALA A 99 -2.47 -3.13 30.63
CA ALA A 99 -3.40 -3.73 31.58
C ALA A 99 -2.65 -3.94 32.90
N SER A 100 -3.18 -3.33 33.97
CA SER A 100 -2.71 -3.54 35.35
C SER A 100 -3.24 -4.84 35.92
#